data_AF-A0A2V9Q8S5-F1
#
_entry.id   AF-A0A2V9Q8S5-F1
#
_cell.length_a   1.000
_cell.length_b   1.000
_cell.length_c   1.000
_cell.angle_alpha   90.00
_cell.angle_beta   90.00
_cell.angle_gamma   90.00
#
_symmetry.space_group_name_H-M   'P 1'
#
loop_
_entity.id
_entity.type
_entity.pdbx_description
1 polymer ?
#
loop_
_entity_poly.entity_id
_entity_poly.type
_entity_poly.pdbx_seq_one_letter_code
_entity_poly.pdbx_strand_id
1 'polypeptide(L)'
;ELSVEAVAAHAGVGKATVYRWWANKGELVIDAFVSAVEKELRFPSAGPVLQSIHVQMRRWAVIFRSPLGQIVAAVIGAGQSEPEILEAFRSHWVEPRRVEARRLLGQAITIGEIRADLDPDTVLDLLYGPLYIRLLLKHAALNEEFVDTVFEIVSPLFSR
;
A
#
# COMPACT_ATOMS: atom_id res chain seq x y z
N GLU A 1 8.50 -18.75 13.70
CA GLU A 1 8.47 -18.63 12.23
C GLU A 1 7.02 -18.63 11.78
N LEU A 2 6.60 -17.75 10.87
CA LEU A 2 5.23 -17.74 10.35
C LEU A 2 5.10 -18.87 9.31
N SER A 3 4.22 -19.84 9.51
CA SER A 3 3.97 -20.94 8.57
C SER A 3 2.47 -21.24 8.48
N VAL A 4 2.04 -21.87 7.37
CA VAL A 4 0.64 -22.30 7.19
C VAL A 4 0.25 -23.29 8.29
N GLU A 5 1.18 -24.13 8.73
CA GLU A 5 1.07 -25.04 9.88
C GLU A 5 0.74 -24.30 11.17
N ALA A 6 1.52 -23.27 11.49
CA ALA A 6 1.34 -22.50 12.72
C ALA A 6 0.02 -21.75 12.72
N VAL A 7 -0.39 -21.21 11.55
CA VAL A 7 -1.69 -20.53 11.40
C VAL A 7 -2.84 -21.53 11.56
N ALA A 8 -2.78 -22.69 10.90
CA ALA A 8 -3.80 -23.73 11.01
C ALA A 8 -3.97 -24.21 12.45
N ALA A 9 -2.85 -24.48 13.14
CA ALA A 9 -2.85 -24.88 14.54
C ALA A 9 -3.43 -23.80 15.47
N HIS A 10 -3.05 -22.53 15.27
CA HIS A 10 -3.57 -21.42 16.06
C HIS A 10 -5.06 -21.16 15.84
N ALA A 11 -5.53 -21.30 14.60
CA ALA A 11 -6.93 -21.09 14.23
C ALA A 11 -7.83 -22.33 14.49
N GLY A 12 -7.26 -23.45 14.93
CA GLY A 12 -8.00 -24.69 15.18
C GLY A 12 -8.59 -25.34 13.92
N VAL A 13 -8.01 -25.08 12.75
CA VAL A 13 -8.47 -25.61 11.46
C VAL A 13 -7.42 -26.55 10.85
N GLY A 14 -7.86 -27.44 9.95
CA GLY A 14 -6.93 -28.28 9.19
C GLY A 14 -6.18 -27.50 8.11
N LYS A 15 -4.96 -27.93 7.76
CA LYS A 15 -4.17 -27.31 6.67
C LYS A 15 -4.93 -27.24 5.34
N ALA A 16 -5.71 -28.28 5.03
CA ALA A 16 -6.55 -28.32 3.82
C ALA A 16 -7.58 -27.19 3.80
N THR A 17 -8.10 -26.77 4.96
CA THR A 17 -8.98 -25.60 5.05
C THR A 17 -8.22 -24.34 4.70
N VAL A 18 -6.99 -24.15 5.19
CA VAL A 18 -6.17 -22.96 4.86
C VAL A 18 -5.81 -22.94 3.37
N TYR A 19 -5.30 -24.05 2.82
CA TYR A 19 -4.95 -24.13 1.39
C TYR A 19 -6.14 -24.02 0.44
N ARG A 20 -7.37 -24.30 0.90
CA ARG A 20 -8.58 -24.08 0.12
C ARG A 20 -8.83 -22.60 -0.16
N TRP A 21 -8.40 -21.71 0.73
CA TRP A 21 -8.60 -20.27 0.61
C TRP A 21 -7.35 -19.53 0.12
N TRP A 22 -6.15 -20.04 0.43
CA TRP A 22 -4.87 -19.42 0.06
C TRP A 22 -3.93 -20.45 -0.53
N ALA A 23 -3.56 -20.29 -1.80
CA ALA A 23 -2.74 -21.25 -2.54
C ALA A 23 -1.31 -21.30 -2.00
N ASN A 24 -0.81 -20.20 -1.43
CA ASN A 24 0.52 -20.10 -0.85
C ASN A 24 0.52 -19.22 0.43
N LYS A 25 1.64 -19.28 1.16
CA LYS A 25 1.82 -18.49 2.40
C LYS A 25 1.76 -16.98 2.15
N GLY A 26 2.24 -16.51 1.00
CA GLY A 26 2.21 -15.08 0.63
C GLY A 26 0.79 -14.54 0.56
N GLU A 27 -0.10 -15.25 -0.12
CA GLU A 27 -1.54 -14.90 -0.22
C GLU A 27 -2.19 -14.80 1.16
N LEU A 28 -2.01 -15.81 2.01
CA LEU A 28 -2.54 -15.80 3.38
C LEU A 28 -2.05 -14.59 4.18
N VAL A 29 -0.75 -14.29 4.08
CA VAL A 29 -0.13 -13.19 4.82
C VAL A 29 -0.62 -11.83 4.32
N ILE A 30 -0.78 -11.66 3.00
CA ILE A 30 -1.27 -10.42 2.42
C ILE A 30 -2.75 -10.19 2.71
N ASP A 31 -3.58 -11.23 2.65
CA ASP A 31 -4.99 -11.09 3.01
C ASP A 31 -5.16 -10.75 4.49
N ALA A 32 -4.40 -11.41 5.37
CA ALA A 32 -4.40 -11.07 6.79
C ALA A 32 -3.94 -9.62 7.03
N PHE A 33 -2.92 -9.16 6.30
CA PHE A 33 -2.46 -7.78 6.37
C PHE A 33 -3.51 -6.79 5.87
N VAL A 34 -4.11 -7.02 4.69
CA VAL A 34 -5.20 -6.20 4.13
C VAL A 34 -6.34 -6.07 5.14
N SER A 35 -6.77 -7.18 5.73
CA SER A 35 -7.84 -7.19 6.73
C SER A 35 -7.46 -6.38 7.98
N ALA A 36 -6.20 -6.44 8.42
CA ALA A 36 -5.72 -5.71 9.59
C ALA A 36 -5.67 -4.18 9.39
N VAL A 37 -5.57 -3.71 8.14
CA VAL A 37 -5.44 -2.27 7.81
C VAL A 37 -6.62 -1.71 7.01
N GLU A 38 -7.67 -2.52 6.83
CA GLU A 38 -9.07 -2.15 6.63
C GLU A 38 -9.36 -0.63 6.54
N LYS A 39 -9.39 -0.04 7.73
CA LYS A 39 -9.94 1.29 7.98
C LYS A 39 -9.02 2.38 7.45
N GLU A 40 -7.73 2.12 7.44
CA GLU A 40 -6.67 3.00 6.99
C GLU A 40 -6.54 3.03 5.47
N LEU A 41 -7.12 2.03 4.76
CA LEU A 41 -7.14 1.96 3.29
C LEU A 41 -7.93 3.08 2.62
N ARG A 42 -8.87 3.71 3.32
CA ARG A 42 -9.81 4.64 2.68
C ARG A 42 -9.23 6.04 2.55
N PHE A 43 -9.31 6.60 1.35
CA PHE A 43 -9.11 8.03 1.14
C PHE A 43 -10.18 8.82 1.89
N PRO A 44 -9.83 9.90 2.60
CA PRO A 44 -10.82 10.83 3.12
C PRO A 44 -11.73 11.36 1.99
N SER A 45 -13.02 11.48 2.27
CA SER A 45 -14.04 11.80 1.25
C SER A 45 -14.28 13.31 1.04
N ALA A 46 -13.62 14.18 1.80
CA ALA A 46 -13.87 15.63 1.80
C ALA A 46 -12.59 16.41 1.50
N GLY A 47 -12.73 17.42 0.63
CA GLY A 47 -11.66 18.34 0.25
C GLY A 47 -10.98 17.99 -1.09
N PRO A 48 -9.91 18.72 -1.43
CA PRO A 48 -9.11 18.47 -2.63
C PRO A 48 -8.54 17.04 -2.65
N VAL A 49 -8.54 16.40 -3.80
CA VAL A 49 -8.06 15.03 -3.99
C VAL A 49 -6.60 14.88 -3.57
N LEU A 50 -5.73 15.83 -3.91
CA LEU A 50 -4.32 15.75 -3.51
C LEU A 50 -4.17 15.77 -1.97
N GLN A 51 -5.02 16.51 -1.26
CA GLN A 51 -5.02 16.54 0.20
C GLN A 51 -5.54 15.23 0.80
N SER A 52 -6.56 14.62 0.20
CA SER A 52 -7.01 13.28 0.62
C SER A 52 -5.91 12.22 0.44
N ILE A 53 -5.13 12.30 -0.64
CA ILE A 53 -3.97 11.42 -0.86
C ILE A 53 -2.89 11.67 0.21
N HIS A 54 -2.57 12.93 0.50
CA HIS A 54 -1.60 13.30 1.53
C HIS A 54 -1.94 12.72 2.91
N VAL A 55 -3.20 12.87 3.34
CA VAL A 55 -3.68 12.29 4.60
C VAL A 55 -3.52 10.77 4.61
N GLN A 56 -3.82 10.11 3.48
CA GLN A 56 -3.63 8.67 3.37
C GLN A 56 -2.14 8.28 3.44
N MET A 57 -1.24 9.01 2.79
CA MET A 57 0.21 8.78 2.89
C MET A 57 0.71 8.86 4.34
N ARG A 58 0.18 9.79 5.14
CA ARG A 58 0.52 9.89 6.57
C ARG A 58 0.08 8.64 7.34
N ARG A 59 -1.13 8.14 7.08
CA ARG A 59 -1.60 6.86 7.66
C ARG A 59 -0.69 5.69 7.27
N TRP A 60 -0.22 5.68 6.02
CA TRP A 60 0.72 4.66 5.55
C TRP A 60 2.06 4.70 6.27
N ALA A 61 2.62 5.89 6.51
CA ALA A 61 3.84 6.01 7.29
C ALA A 61 3.69 5.44 8.71
N VAL A 62 2.54 5.64 9.36
CA VAL A 62 2.24 5.03 10.67
C VAL A 62 2.23 3.49 10.57
N ILE A 63 1.51 2.93 9.60
CA ILE A 63 1.43 1.47 9.42
C ILE A 63 2.80 0.87 9.10
N PHE A 64 3.57 1.50 8.21
CA PHE A 64 4.88 1.01 7.80
C PHE A 64 5.93 1.06 8.92
N ARG A 65 5.74 1.91 9.94
CA ARG A 65 6.54 1.87 11.17
C ARG A 65 6.08 0.82 12.18
N SER A 66 4.86 0.31 12.07
CA SER A 66 4.33 -0.72 12.96
C SER A 66 4.93 -2.10 12.62
N PRO A 67 4.71 -3.13 13.45
CA PRO A 67 5.06 -4.51 13.10
C PRO A 67 4.50 -4.97 11.75
N LEU A 68 3.37 -4.43 11.31
CA LEU A 68 2.77 -4.75 10.00
C LEU A 68 3.65 -4.28 8.82
N GLY A 69 4.42 -3.20 8.97
CA GLY A 69 5.36 -2.77 7.94
C GLY A 69 6.45 -3.81 7.66
N GLN A 70 6.87 -4.55 8.69
CA GLN A 70 7.85 -5.63 8.53
C GLN A 70 7.29 -6.78 7.68
N ILE A 71 5.98 -7.05 7.78
CA ILE A 71 5.29 -8.05 6.96
C ILE A 71 5.34 -7.63 5.49
N VAL A 72 5.01 -6.37 5.20
CA VAL A 72 5.08 -5.82 3.83
C VAL A 72 6.49 -5.94 3.25
N ALA A 73 7.51 -5.52 4.01
CA ALA A 73 8.89 -5.61 3.56
C ALA A 73 9.34 -7.06 3.32
N ALA A 74 8.95 -7.99 4.19
CA ALA A 74 9.26 -9.41 4.05
C ALA A 74 8.60 -10.02 2.81
N VAL A 75 7.34 -9.67 2.53
CA VAL A 75 6.63 -10.14 1.32
C VAL A 75 7.28 -9.61 0.06
N ILE A 76 7.62 -8.31 0.01
CA ILE A 76 8.32 -7.71 -1.13
C ILE A 76 9.66 -8.40 -1.37
N GLY A 77 10.41 -8.69 -0.29
CA GLY A 77 11.69 -9.40 -0.33
C GLY A 77 11.56 -10.82 -0.86
N ALA A 78 10.65 -11.63 -0.31
CA ALA A 78 10.38 -12.99 -0.76
C ALA A 78 9.90 -13.02 -2.23
N GLY A 79 9.06 -12.07 -2.60
CA GLY A 79 8.54 -11.91 -3.96
C GLY A 79 9.59 -11.65 -5.04
N GLN A 80 10.83 -11.28 -4.67
CA GLN A 80 11.93 -11.15 -5.65
C GLN A 80 12.40 -12.50 -6.19
N SER A 81 12.26 -13.58 -5.41
CA SER A 81 12.60 -14.95 -5.81
C SER A 81 11.38 -15.82 -6.10
N GLU A 82 10.20 -15.45 -5.59
CA GLU A 82 8.94 -16.20 -5.71
C GLU A 82 7.87 -15.31 -6.39
N PRO A 83 7.75 -15.35 -7.74
CA PRO A 83 6.88 -14.45 -8.50
C PRO A 83 5.40 -14.50 -8.09
N GLU A 84 4.91 -15.65 -7.67
CA GLU A 84 3.53 -15.85 -7.19
C GLU A 84 3.21 -15.05 -5.92
N ILE A 85 4.20 -14.88 -5.03
CA ILE A 85 4.04 -14.06 -3.82
C ILE A 85 3.93 -12.58 -4.21
N LEU A 86 4.76 -12.15 -5.17
CA LEU A 86 4.72 -10.77 -5.64
C LEU A 86 3.43 -10.49 -6.42
N GLU A 87 2.92 -11.47 -7.16
CA GLU A 87 1.65 -11.35 -7.85
C GLU A 87 0.47 -11.22 -6.88
N ALA A 88 0.40 -12.07 -5.85
CA ALA A 88 -0.58 -11.93 -4.77
C ALA A 88 -0.49 -10.57 -4.07
N PHE A 89 0.73 -10.09 -3.82
CA PHE A 89 0.94 -8.75 -3.27
C PHE A 89 0.45 -7.66 -4.24
N ARG A 90 0.69 -7.78 -5.53
CA ARG A 90 0.17 -6.79 -6.49
C ARG A 90 -1.35 -6.81 -6.56
N SER A 91 -1.95 -7.99 -6.70
CA SER A 91 -3.38 -8.14 -6.96
C SER A 91 -4.26 -7.86 -5.74
N HIS A 92 -3.88 -8.35 -4.55
CA HIS A 92 -4.68 -8.18 -3.33
C HIS A 92 -4.28 -6.93 -2.57
N TRP A 93 -2.99 -6.61 -2.60
CA TRP A 93 -2.48 -5.37 -2.03
C TRP A 93 -2.49 -4.27 -3.10
N VAL A 94 -1.44 -4.07 -3.88
CA VAL A 94 -1.20 -2.80 -4.60
C VAL A 94 -2.38 -2.29 -5.44
N GLU A 95 -2.94 -3.15 -6.31
CA GLU A 95 -3.86 -2.75 -7.37
C GLU A 95 -5.20 -2.19 -6.88
N PRO A 96 -5.92 -2.79 -5.92
CA PRO A 96 -7.15 -2.21 -5.36
C PRO A 96 -7.01 -0.76 -4.90
N ARG A 97 -5.87 -0.39 -4.31
CA ARG A 97 -5.62 1.00 -3.90
C ARG A 97 -5.30 1.90 -5.08
N ARG A 98 -4.56 1.40 -6.08
CA ARG A 98 -4.28 2.16 -7.30
C ARG A 98 -5.54 2.42 -8.10
N VAL A 99 -6.45 1.46 -8.23
CA VAL A 99 -7.75 1.64 -8.90
C VAL A 99 -8.54 2.78 -8.26
N GLU A 100 -8.65 2.80 -6.93
CA GLU A 100 -9.38 3.85 -6.23
C GLU A 100 -8.68 5.21 -6.36
N ALA A 101 -7.34 5.24 -6.24
CA ALA A 101 -6.58 6.47 -6.39
C ALA A 101 -6.66 7.03 -7.82
N ARG A 102 -6.60 6.17 -8.85
CA ARG A 102 -6.81 6.53 -10.26
C ARG A 102 -8.18 7.15 -10.48
N ARG A 103 -9.23 6.57 -9.87
CA ARG A 103 -10.59 7.11 -9.92
C ARG A 103 -10.65 8.53 -9.36
N LEU A 104 -10.03 8.77 -8.19
CA LEU A 104 -9.99 10.09 -7.55
C LEU A 104 -9.19 11.10 -8.39
N LEU A 105 -8.00 10.72 -8.87
CA LEU A 105 -7.16 11.57 -9.72
C LEU A 105 -7.87 11.93 -11.04
N GLY A 106 -8.58 10.98 -11.66
CA GLY A 106 -9.37 11.24 -12.86
C GLY A 106 -10.51 12.24 -12.63
N GLN A 107 -11.15 12.19 -11.46
CA GLN A 107 -12.16 13.19 -11.06
C GLN A 107 -11.53 14.57 -10.87
N ALA A 108 -10.39 14.64 -10.21
CA ALA A 108 -9.64 15.89 -10.00
C ALA A 108 -9.19 16.53 -11.33
N ILE A 109 -8.74 15.72 -12.28
CA ILE A 109 -8.41 16.17 -13.65
C ILE A 109 -9.65 16.73 -14.35
N THR A 110 -10.79 16.03 -14.25
CA THR A 110 -12.04 16.45 -14.91
C THR A 110 -12.54 17.80 -14.41
N ILE A 111 -12.40 18.10 -13.12
CA ILE A 111 -12.81 19.37 -12.52
C ILE A 111 -11.70 20.45 -12.56
N GLY A 112 -10.53 20.12 -13.11
CA GLY A 112 -9.40 21.05 -13.27
C GLY A 112 -8.59 21.33 -12.01
N GLU A 113 -8.73 20.52 -10.95
CA GLU A 113 -7.89 20.57 -9.74
C GLU A 113 -6.45 20.15 -10.05
N ILE A 114 -6.28 19.15 -10.92
CA ILE A 114 -4.99 18.60 -11.36
C ILE A 114 -4.85 18.82 -12.87
N ARG A 115 -3.62 19.04 -13.34
CA ARG A 115 -3.31 19.18 -14.78
C ARG A 115 -3.69 17.90 -15.56
N ALA A 116 -4.18 18.07 -16.78
CA ALA A 116 -4.82 16.99 -17.54
C ALA A 116 -3.86 16.05 -18.30
N ASP A 117 -2.59 16.41 -18.41
CA ASP A 117 -1.55 15.66 -19.12
C ASP A 117 -0.75 14.71 -18.23
N LEU A 118 -1.13 14.59 -16.96
CA LEU A 118 -0.51 13.61 -16.05
C LEU A 118 -1.08 12.23 -16.25
N ASP A 119 -0.18 11.25 -16.24
CA ASP A 119 -0.51 9.86 -15.99
C ASP A 119 -0.75 9.65 -14.48
N PRO A 120 -1.96 9.24 -14.06
CA PRO A 120 -2.26 8.96 -12.66
C PRO A 120 -1.33 7.94 -12.02
N ASP A 121 -0.87 6.93 -12.77
CA ASP A 121 0.01 5.91 -12.20
C ASP A 121 1.40 6.48 -11.87
N THR A 122 1.95 7.30 -12.76
CA THR A 122 3.19 8.04 -12.49
C THR A 122 3.07 8.97 -11.27
N VAL A 123 1.93 9.66 -11.10
CA VAL A 123 1.67 10.51 -9.93
C VAL A 123 1.71 9.68 -8.64
N LEU A 124 1.09 8.50 -8.63
CA LEU A 124 1.10 7.61 -7.47
C LEU A 124 2.49 7.06 -7.18
N ASP A 125 3.29 6.76 -8.21
CA ASP A 125 4.65 6.26 -8.01
C ASP A 125 5.56 7.33 -7.38
N LEU A 126 5.41 8.59 -7.79
CA LEU A 126 6.13 9.72 -7.19
C LEU A 126 5.73 9.98 -5.72
N LEU A 127 4.44 9.78 -5.38
CA LEU A 127 3.93 10.00 -4.03
C LEU A 127 4.27 8.85 -3.08
N TYR A 128 4.04 7.60 -3.49
CA TYR A 128 4.16 6.43 -2.60
C TYR A 128 5.51 5.71 -2.71
N GLY A 129 6.21 5.82 -3.84
CA GLY A 129 7.54 5.21 -4.03
C GLY A 129 8.54 5.55 -2.92
N PRO A 130 8.68 6.82 -2.51
CA PRO A 130 9.60 7.21 -1.44
C PRO A 130 9.32 6.51 -0.09
N LEU A 131 8.05 6.23 0.23
CA LEU A 131 7.67 5.50 1.45
C LEU A 131 8.17 4.05 1.39
N TYR A 132 8.02 3.37 0.25
CA TYR A 132 8.54 2.01 0.05
C TYR A 132 10.07 1.96 0.09
N ILE A 133 10.76 2.95 -0.49
CA ILE A 133 12.24 3.01 -0.44
C ILE A 133 12.72 3.12 1.02
N ARG A 134 12.12 3.99 1.85
CA ARG A 134 12.49 4.11 3.27
C ARG A 134 12.09 2.87 4.08
N LEU A 135 10.94 2.26 3.78
CA LEU A 135 10.51 1.01 4.41
C LEU A 135 11.52 -0.13 4.15
N LEU A 136 11.92 -0.32 2.89
CA LEU A 136 12.73 -1.46 2.47
C LEU A 136 14.21 -1.28 2.84
N LEU A 137 14.77 -0.09 2.57
CA LEU A 137 16.20 0.16 2.76
C LEU A 137 16.54 0.63 4.18
N LYS A 138 15.56 1.11 4.95
CA LYS A 138 15.73 1.62 6.32
C LYS A 138 16.86 2.66 6.47
N HIS A 139 17.15 3.38 5.39
CA HIS A 139 18.27 4.32 5.31
C HIS A 139 17.98 5.67 6.00
N ALA A 140 16.71 5.95 6.32
CA ALA A 140 16.26 7.16 6.97
C ALA A 140 14.90 6.95 7.66
N ALA A 141 14.50 7.89 8.53
CA ALA A 141 13.23 7.82 9.24
C ALA A 141 12.03 7.86 8.27
N LEU A 142 11.05 6.98 8.48
CA LEU A 142 9.77 7.01 7.77
C LEU A 142 8.73 7.65 8.69
N ASN A 143 8.59 8.97 8.64
CA ASN A 143 7.65 9.70 9.50
C ASN A 143 6.76 10.69 8.75
N GLU A 144 5.80 11.25 9.47
CA GLU A 144 4.84 12.21 8.93
C GLU A 144 5.56 13.44 8.37
N GLU A 145 6.62 13.91 9.02
CA GLU A 145 7.46 15.01 8.52
C GLU A 145 8.08 14.68 7.15
N PHE A 146 8.57 13.45 6.96
CA PHE A 146 9.04 12.99 5.65
C PHE A 146 7.92 12.93 4.61
N VAL A 147 6.75 12.43 4.99
CA VAL A 147 5.58 12.39 4.10
C VAL A 147 5.17 13.80 3.68
N ASP A 148 5.13 14.73 4.63
CA ASP A 148 4.81 16.15 4.39
C ASP A 148 5.83 16.76 3.43
N THR A 149 7.13 16.54 3.69
CA THR A 149 8.22 17.01 2.81
C THR A 149 8.08 16.48 1.38
N VAL A 150 7.84 15.17 1.22
CA VAL A 150 7.65 14.57 -0.11
C VAL A 150 6.47 15.21 -0.81
N PHE A 151 5.32 15.32 -0.12
CA PHE A 151 4.11 15.88 -0.69
C PHE A 151 4.28 17.35 -1.08
N GLU A 152 4.91 18.17 -0.25
CA GLU A 152 5.20 19.59 -0.54
C GLU A 152 6.14 19.76 -1.75
N ILE A 153 7.09 18.85 -1.95
CA ILE A 153 8.00 18.89 -3.11
C ILE A 153 7.26 18.52 -4.41
N VAL A 154 6.42 17.48 -4.39
CA VAL A 154 5.85 16.92 -5.63
C VAL A 154 4.49 17.50 -5.99
N SER A 155 3.64 17.85 -5.01
CA SER A 155 2.28 18.34 -5.27
C SER A 155 2.22 19.61 -6.15
N PRO A 156 3.17 20.57 -6.08
CA PRO A 156 3.16 21.73 -6.99
C PRO A 156 3.35 21.34 -8.47
N LEU A 157 3.92 20.16 -8.75
CA LEU A 157 4.09 19.67 -10.12
C LEU A 157 2.77 19.16 -10.73
N PHE A 158 1.75 18.92 -9.89
CA PHE A 158 0.47 18.35 -10.28
C PHE A 158 -0.64 19.38 -10.42
N SER A 159 -0.58 20.42 -9.59
CA SER A 159 -1.51 21.55 -9.63
C SER A 159 -1.33 22.38 -10.90
N ARG A 160 -2.39 23.09 -11.29
CA ARG A 160 -2.33 24.13 -12.32
C ARG A 160 -1.54 25.35 -11.86
#